data_AF-A0A0U5C2Y3-F1
#
_entry.id   AF-A0A0U5C2Y3-F1
#
_cell.length_a   1.000
_cell.length_b   1.000
_cell.length_c   1.000
_cell.angle_alpha   90.00
_cell.angle_beta   90.00
_cell.angle_gamma   90.00
#
_symmetry.space_group_name_H-M   'P 1'
#
loop_
_entity.id
_entity.type
_entity.pdbx_description
1 polymer ?
#
loop_
_entity_poly.entity_id
_entity_poly.type
_entity_poly.pdbx_seq_one_letter_code
_entity_poly.pdbx_strand_id
1 'polypeptide(L)'
;MNRRVFDIQPIGRFYGSSAAIRRPKEIACFSYDDQHNFRLGDSSLRYYYPPQLPADLNRGFDTFQKLNDAADEHLDALLDTVVALERDTEKRCEADIITWRGMMTKILTAPFDTMNGFEMNATCFQGTMCVRSDHPRG
;
A
#
# COMPACT_ATOMS: atom_id res chain seq x y z
N MET A 1 -16.35 -22.78 10.45
CA MET A 1 -16.19 -21.86 9.31
C MET A 1 -15.76 -22.66 8.09
N ASN A 2 -16.40 -22.46 6.93
CA ASN A 2 -16.13 -23.22 5.72
C ASN A 2 -14.91 -22.60 5.00
N ARG A 3 -13.73 -23.20 5.13
CA ARG A 3 -12.49 -22.71 4.52
C ARG A 3 -12.54 -22.93 3.02
N ARG A 4 -12.61 -21.85 2.24
CA ARG A 4 -12.47 -21.90 0.79
C ARG A 4 -11.00 -21.70 0.41
N VAL A 5 -10.50 -22.51 -0.51
CA VAL A 5 -9.13 -22.43 -1.02
C VAL A 5 -9.20 -22.11 -2.51
N PHE A 6 -8.44 -21.12 -2.95
CA PHE A 6 -8.24 -20.81 -4.35
C PHE A 6 -6.88 -21.38 -4.77
N ASP A 7 -6.89 -22.39 -5.63
CA ASP A 7 -5.66 -23.04 -6.09
C ASP A 7 -5.03 -22.25 -7.24
N ILE A 8 -3.86 -21.66 -6.97
CA ILE A 8 -3.09 -20.86 -7.93
C ILE A 8 -2.11 -21.71 -8.76
N GLN A 9 -1.97 -22.99 -8.45
CA GLN A 9 -1.09 -23.89 -9.19
C GLN A 9 -1.90 -24.92 -10.01
N PRO A 10 -1.31 -25.45 -11.09
CA PRO A 10 -0.14 -24.91 -11.79
C PRO A 10 -0.44 -23.55 -12.44
N ILE A 11 0.54 -22.63 -12.45
CA ILE A 11 0.43 -21.30 -13.08
C ILE A 11 -0.06 -21.37 -14.53
N GLY A 12 0.23 -22.47 -15.25
CA GLY A 12 -0.16 -22.63 -16.65
C GLY A 12 -1.66 -22.54 -16.92
N ARG A 13 -2.51 -22.69 -15.89
CA ARG A 13 -3.96 -22.44 -15.98
C ARG A 13 -4.30 -20.99 -16.29
N PHE A 14 -3.36 -20.07 -16.08
CA PHE A 14 -3.51 -18.62 -16.26
C PHE A 14 -2.73 -18.07 -17.47
N TYR A 15 -2.10 -18.90 -18.31
CA TYR A 15 -1.35 -18.47 -19.51
C TYR A 15 -2.23 -17.94 -20.67
N GLY A 16 -3.53 -17.74 -20.43
CA GLY A 16 -4.45 -17.18 -21.41
C GLY A 16 -4.36 -15.66 -21.53
N SER A 17 -5.40 -15.07 -22.11
CA SER A 17 -5.50 -13.62 -22.28
C SER A 17 -5.36 -12.89 -20.95
N SER A 18 -4.41 -11.95 -20.87
CA SER A 18 -4.24 -11.10 -19.70
C SER A 18 -5.36 -10.06 -19.59
N ALA A 19 -5.71 -9.69 -18.36
CA ALA A 19 -6.61 -8.57 -18.13
C ALA A 19 -5.95 -7.26 -18.60
N ALA A 20 -6.71 -6.39 -19.25
CA ALA A 20 -6.23 -5.07 -19.63
C ALA A 20 -5.93 -4.24 -18.38
N ILE A 21 -4.68 -3.84 -18.21
CA ILE A 21 -4.26 -2.96 -17.10
C ILE A 21 -4.56 -1.52 -17.52
N ARG A 22 -5.39 -0.83 -16.74
CA ARG A 22 -5.65 0.60 -16.92
C ARG A 22 -4.43 1.40 -16.49
N ARG A 23 -4.16 2.53 -17.16
CA ARG A 23 -3.10 3.46 -16.77
C ARG A 23 -3.42 4.03 -15.37
N PRO A 24 -2.53 3.90 -14.37
CA PRO A 24 -2.75 4.51 -13.06
C PRO A 24 -2.88 6.04 -13.18
N LYS A 25 -3.79 6.61 -12.39
CA LYS A 25 -3.99 8.05 -12.28
C LYS A 25 -3.93 8.43 -10.80
N GLU A 26 -3.16 9.47 -10.49
CA GLU A 26 -3.16 10.07 -9.17
C GLU A 26 -4.45 10.86 -8.97
N ILE A 27 -5.10 10.65 -7.82
CA ILE A 27 -6.36 11.31 -7.45
C ILE A 27 -6.25 12.14 -6.17
N ALA A 28 -5.31 11.81 -5.29
CA ALA A 28 -5.01 12.52 -4.06
C ALA A 28 -3.64 12.08 -3.52
N CYS A 29 -3.10 12.85 -2.58
CA CYS A 29 -1.85 12.56 -1.89
C CYS A 29 -1.89 13.07 -0.44
N PHE A 30 -1.01 12.51 0.39
CA PHE A 30 -0.78 12.94 1.76
C PHE A 30 0.71 12.78 2.10
N SER A 31 1.11 13.38 3.21
CA SER A 31 2.48 13.44 3.69
C SER A 31 2.54 13.15 5.19
N TYR A 32 3.64 12.57 5.65
CA TYR A 32 4.02 12.56 7.07
C TYR A 32 5.15 13.54 7.28
N ASP A 33 5.07 14.38 8.32
CA ASP A 33 6.17 15.26 8.70
C ASP A 33 7.27 14.52 9.50
N ASP A 34 8.31 15.25 9.90
CA ASP A 34 9.46 14.67 10.64
C ASP A 34 9.07 14.09 12.01
N GLN A 35 7.89 14.46 12.53
CA GLN A 35 7.32 13.92 13.76
C GLN A 35 6.29 12.81 13.48
N HIS A 36 6.21 12.35 12.23
CA HIS A 36 5.27 11.35 11.74
C HIS A 36 3.80 11.77 11.87
N ASN A 37 3.52 13.09 11.85
CA ASN A 37 2.14 13.57 11.83
C ASN A 37 1.60 13.58 10.41
N PHE A 38 0.37 13.10 10.26
CA PHE A 38 -0.37 13.13 9.01
C PHE A 38 -0.68 14.55 8.55
N ARG A 39 -0.46 14.83 7.26
CA ARG A 39 -0.83 16.07 6.58
C ARG A 39 -1.38 15.75 5.20
N LEU A 40 -2.47 16.41 4.80
CA LEU A 40 -2.94 16.32 3.42
C LEU A 40 -1.98 17.06 2.47
N GLY A 41 -1.87 16.57 1.24
CA GLY A 41 -1.01 17.13 0.20
C GLY A 41 0.41 16.58 0.19
N ASP A 42 1.28 17.30 -0.51
CA ASP A 42 2.61 16.87 -0.94
C ASP A 42 3.75 17.55 -0.16
N SER A 43 3.48 18.04 1.06
CA SER A 43 4.45 18.80 1.85
C SER A 43 5.77 18.08 2.12
N SER A 44 5.77 16.75 2.12
CA SER A 44 6.97 15.91 2.32
C SER A 44 7.52 15.32 1.03
N LEU A 45 7.01 15.74 -0.14
CA LEU A 45 7.50 15.30 -1.44
C LEU A 45 8.94 15.79 -1.66
N ARG A 46 9.84 14.85 -1.95
CA ARG A 46 11.26 15.14 -2.18
C ARG A 46 11.55 15.18 -3.67
N TYR A 47 12.41 16.10 -4.07
CA TYR A 47 12.90 16.20 -5.44
C TYR A 47 14.19 15.42 -5.59
N TYR A 48 14.32 14.70 -6.70
CA TYR A 48 15.56 14.05 -7.06
C TYR A 48 16.65 15.10 -7.31
N TYR A 49 17.82 14.87 -6.70
CA TYR A 49 19.03 15.63 -6.97
C TYR A 49 20.17 14.64 -7.23
N PRO A 50 20.89 14.76 -8.36
CA PRO A 50 21.92 13.80 -8.72
C PRO A 50 23.04 13.79 -7.66
N PRO A 51 23.38 12.61 -7.09
CA PRO A 51 24.44 12.53 -6.09
C PRO A 51 25.83 12.63 -6.75
N GLN A 52 26.81 13.10 -5.98
CA GLN A 52 28.21 12.97 -6.35
C GLN A 52 28.69 11.56 -6.03
N LEU A 53 29.30 10.89 -7.00
CA LEU A 53 29.79 9.52 -6.86
C LEU A 53 31.33 9.47 -6.84
N PRO A 54 31.94 8.58 -6.03
CA PRO A 54 31.29 7.61 -5.15
C PRO A 54 30.73 8.25 -3.87
N ALA A 55 29.60 7.72 -3.39
CA ALA A 55 28.99 8.15 -2.13
C ALA A 55 29.10 7.03 -1.09
N ASP A 56 29.54 7.35 0.13
CA ASP A 56 29.54 6.42 1.25
C ASP A 56 28.15 6.37 1.92
N LEU A 57 27.48 5.23 1.80
CA LEU A 57 26.14 5.00 2.36
C LEU A 57 26.14 4.76 3.88
N ASN A 58 27.31 4.58 4.51
CA ASN A 58 27.41 4.44 5.97
C ASN A 58 27.37 5.80 6.68
N ARG A 59 27.58 6.91 5.96
CA ARG A 59 27.63 8.24 6.54
C ARG A 59 26.28 8.59 7.17
N GLY A 60 26.28 8.89 8.48
CA GLY A 60 25.08 9.26 9.24
C GLY A 60 24.36 8.08 9.90
N PHE A 61 24.91 6.86 9.80
CA PHE A 61 24.37 5.67 10.47
C PHE A 61 24.24 5.87 12.00
N ASP A 62 25.25 6.42 12.66
CA ASP A 62 25.25 6.66 14.11
C ASP A 62 24.19 7.67 14.57
N THR A 63 23.70 8.51 13.66
CA THR A 63 22.68 9.53 13.90
C THR A 63 21.30 9.14 13.33
N PHE A 64 21.19 7.94 12.74
CA PHE A 64 19.96 7.49 12.10
C PHE A 64 18.86 7.28 13.15
N GLN A 65 17.73 7.95 12.95
CA GLN A 65 16.53 7.77 13.75
C GLN A 65 15.62 6.77 13.04
N LYS A 66 15.58 5.54 13.56
CA LYS A 66 14.71 4.50 13.01
C LYS A 66 13.24 4.85 13.30
N LEU A 67 12.40 4.73 12.27
CA LEU A 67 10.95 4.83 12.43
C LEU A 67 10.47 3.75 13.40
N ASN A 68 9.53 4.12 14.28
CA ASN A 68 8.92 3.17 15.19
C ASN A 68 7.84 2.36 14.45
N ASP A 69 8.22 1.20 13.92
CA ASP A 69 7.34 0.30 13.16
C ASP A 69 6.37 -0.51 14.06
N ALA A 70 6.24 -0.18 15.35
CA ALA A 70 5.39 -0.90 16.29
C ALA A 70 3.89 -0.54 16.16
N ALA A 71 3.57 0.63 15.59
CA ALA A 71 2.19 0.98 15.29
C ALA A 71 1.76 0.22 14.03
N ASP A 72 0.68 -0.55 14.13
CA ASP A 72 0.10 -1.24 12.99
C ASP A 72 -0.25 -0.20 11.91
N GLU A 73 0.37 -0.32 10.72
CA GLU A 73 0.08 0.54 9.57
C GLU A 73 -1.33 0.26 9.06
N HIS A 74 -2.30 0.85 9.75
CA HIS A 74 -3.70 0.81 9.39
C HIS A 74 -3.96 1.60 8.10
N LEU A 75 -5.17 1.49 7.57
CA LEU A 75 -5.59 2.21 6.38
C LEU A 75 -5.98 3.67 6.66
N ASP A 76 -5.80 4.17 7.90
CA ASP A 76 -6.35 5.44 8.35
C ASP A 76 -5.92 6.60 7.44
N ALA A 77 -4.62 6.76 7.17
CA ALA A 77 -4.14 7.83 6.29
C ALA A 77 -4.67 7.72 4.85
N LEU A 78 -4.81 6.50 4.31
CA LEU A 78 -5.43 6.29 2.99
C LEU A 78 -6.90 6.71 3.01
N LEU A 79 -7.64 6.28 4.03
CA LEU A 79 -9.07 6.57 4.16
C LEU A 79 -9.33 8.04 4.44
N ASP A 80 -8.58 8.68 5.31
CA ASP A 80 -8.66 10.12 5.59
C ASP A 80 -8.38 10.95 4.34
N THR A 81 -7.43 10.53 3.52
CA THR A 81 -7.13 11.17 2.23
C THR A 81 -8.28 11.01 1.23
N VAL A 82 -8.89 9.81 1.16
CA VAL A 82 -10.06 9.58 0.31
C VAL A 82 -11.25 10.42 0.80
N VAL A 83 -11.52 10.47 2.12
CA VAL A 83 -12.59 11.28 2.70
C VAL A 83 -12.38 12.77 2.39
N ALA A 84 -11.15 13.26 2.47
CA ALA A 84 -10.83 14.64 2.10
C ALA A 84 -11.11 14.91 0.61
N LEU A 85 -10.72 13.99 -0.28
CA LEU A 85 -11.01 14.08 -1.72
C LEU A 85 -12.50 14.08 -2.01
N GLU A 86 -13.27 13.21 -1.36
CA GLU A 86 -14.73 13.14 -1.55
C GLU A 86 -15.45 14.41 -1.08
N ARG A 87 -14.95 15.02 0.00
CA ARG A 87 -15.45 16.30 0.51
C ARG A 87 -15.16 17.46 -0.44
N ASP A 88 -13.96 17.52 -1.00
CA ASP A 88 -13.55 18.59 -1.92
C ASP A 88 -14.27 18.50 -3.27
N THR A 89 -14.44 17.28 -3.79
CA THR A 89 -15.04 17.04 -5.10
C THR A 89 -16.56 16.87 -5.06
N GLU A 90 -17.15 16.79 -3.86
CA GLU A 90 -18.56 16.42 -3.60
C GLU A 90 -18.99 15.12 -4.31
N LYS A 91 -18.03 14.24 -4.59
CA LYS A 91 -18.22 13.00 -5.33
C LYS A 91 -17.56 11.85 -4.61
N ARG A 92 -18.26 10.72 -4.54
CA ARG A 92 -17.71 9.49 -3.99
C ARG A 92 -16.58 8.98 -4.88
N CYS A 93 -15.51 8.49 -4.26
CA CYS A 93 -14.43 7.83 -4.96
C CYS A 93 -14.91 6.45 -5.45
N GLU A 94 -15.00 6.28 -6.76
CA GLU A 94 -15.35 4.99 -7.36
C GLU A 94 -14.15 4.04 -7.31
N ALA A 95 -14.14 3.15 -6.32
CA ALA A 95 -13.13 2.12 -6.16
C ALA A 95 -13.75 0.80 -5.67
N ASP A 96 -13.37 -0.31 -6.30
CA ASP A 96 -13.75 -1.66 -5.85
C ASP A 96 -12.88 -2.12 -4.67
N ILE A 97 -11.60 -1.69 -4.63
CA ILE A 97 -10.61 -2.07 -3.64
C ILE A 97 -9.80 -0.86 -3.20
N ILE A 98 -9.65 -0.68 -1.88
CA ILE A 98 -8.75 0.30 -1.25
C ILE A 98 -7.71 -0.46 -0.42
N THR A 99 -6.43 -0.27 -0.72
CA THR A 99 -5.33 -0.96 -0.02
C THR A 99 -3.99 -0.26 -0.24
N TRP A 100 -3.01 -0.56 0.61
CA TRP A 100 -1.62 -0.17 0.39
C TRP A 100 -1.01 -0.93 -0.78
N ARG A 101 -0.13 -0.27 -1.54
CA ARG A 101 0.59 -0.87 -2.68
C ARG A 101 1.30 -2.18 -2.30
N GLY A 102 1.89 -2.24 -1.11
CA GLY A 102 2.57 -3.45 -0.63
C GLY A 102 1.64 -4.68 -0.56
N MET A 103 0.37 -4.50 -0.20
CA MET A 103 -0.60 -5.60 -0.19
C MET A 103 -0.95 -6.06 -1.60
N MET A 104 -1.16 -5.12 -2.54
CA MET A 104 -1.36 -5.47 -3.95
C MET A 104 -0.15 -6.22 -4.52
N THR A 105 1.07 -5.82 -4.17
CA THR A 105 2.29 -6.55 -4.57
C THR A 105 2.25 -7.99 -4.08
N LYS A 106 1.95 -8.24 -2.80
CA LYS A 106 1.83 -9.61 -2.25
C LYS A 106 0.83 -10.46 -3.03
N ILE A 107 -0.33 -9.90 -3.42
CA ILE A 107 -1.33 -10.60 -4.24
C ILE A 107 -0.76 -10.94 -5.63
N LEU A 108 -0.16 -9.96 -6.31
CA LEU A 108 0.35 -10.13 -7.67
C LEU A 108 1.55 -11.08 -7.74
N THR A 109 2.35 -11.15 -6.68
CA THR A 109 3.52 -12.03 -6.61
C THR A 109 3.23 -13.39 -6.00
N ALA A 110 2.06 -13.60 -5.38
CA ALA A 110 1.68 -14.86 -4.73
C ALA A 110 1.90 -16.13 -5.57
N PRO A 111 1.69 -16.14 -6.91
CA PRO A 111 1.98 -17.32 -7.72
C PRO A 111 3.48 -17.69 -7.78
N PHE A 112 4.36 -16.72 -7.57
CA PHE A 112 5.82 -16.85 -7.72
C PHE A 112 6.57 -16.85 -6.39
N ASP A 113 6.01 -16.24 -5.35
CA ASP A 113 6.60 -16.22 -4.01
C ASP A 113 6.15 -17.45 -3.21
N THR A 114 6.91 -18.53 -3.33
CA THR A 114 6.64 -19.80 -2.63
C THR A 114 7.30 -19.88 -1.25
N MET A 115 8.06 -18.86 -0.86
CA MET A 115 8.89 -18.89 0.36
C MET A 115 8.31 -18.00 1.47
N ASN A 116 7.56 -16.97 1.12
CA ASN A 116 6.99 -16.05 2.09
C ASN A 116 5.45 -16.15 2.12
N GLY A 117 4.91 -16.58 3.26
CA GLY A 117 3.49 -16.49 3.54
C GLY A 117 3.07 -15.05 3.89
N PHE A 118 1.81 -14.71 3.64
CA PHE A 118 1.22 -13.47 4.11
C PHE A 118 -0.25 -13.67 4.46
N GLU A 119 -0.73 -12.85 5.40
CA GLU A 119 -2.12 -12.80 5.80
C GLU A 119 -2.65 -11.37 5.63
N MET A 120 -3.93 -11.27 5.28
CA MET A 120 -4.61 -10.00 5.03
C MET A 120 -6.01 -10.04 5.60
N ASN A 121 -6.44 -8.91 6.15
CA ASN A 121 -7.82 -8.68 6.54
C ASN A 121 -8.53 -7.85 5.46
N ALA A 122 -9.71 -8.28 5.06
CA ALA A 122 -10.57 -7.57 4.12
C ALA A 122 -11.91 -7.21 4.78
N THR A 123 -12.31 -5.95 4.69
CA THR A 123 -13.62 -5.47 5.15
C THR A 123 -14.37 -4.86 3.97
N CYS A 124 -15.59 -5.31 3.71
CA CYS A 124 -16.44 -4.73 2.67
C CYS A 124 -17.36 -3.67 3.27
N PHE A 125 -17.29 -2.46 2.75
CA PHE A 125 -18.13 -1.35 3.17
C PHE A 125 -18.68 -0.62 1.94
N GLN A 126 -20.02 -0.54 1.85
CA GLN A 126 -20.73 0.16 0.77
C GLN A 126 -20.26 -0.24 -0.65
N GLY A 127 -19.95 -1.52 -0.87
CA GLY A 127 -19.50 -2.04 -2.17
C GLY A 127 -18.00 -1.93 -2.43
N THR A 128 -17.22 -1.31 -1.53
CA THR A 128 -15.77 -1.20 -1.62
C THR A 128 -15.10 -2.13 -0.61
N MET A 129 -14.07 -2.87 -1.05
CA MET A 129 -13.28 -3.73 -0.17
C MET A 129 -12.02 -3.01 0.32
N CYS A 130 -11.92 -2.80 1.63
CA CYS A 130 -10.72 -2.28 2.28
C CYS A 130 -9.83 -3.44 2.74
N VAL A 131 -8.61 -3.52 2.22
CA VAL A 131 -7.68 -4.64 2.48
C VAL A 131 -6.42 -4.13 3.19
N ARG A 132 -6.06 -4.77 4.31
CA ARG A 132 -4.85 -4.45 5.10
C ARG A 132 -4.07 -5.71 5.45
N SER A 133 -2.80 -5.54 5.83
CA SER A 133 -2.01 -6.64 6.39
C SER A 133 -2.65 -7.13 7.70
N ASP A 134 -2.60 -8.43 7.95
CA ASP A 134 -2.82 -8.93 9.30
C ASP A 134 -1.51 -8.84 10.07
N HIS A 135 -1.53 -8.13 11.19
CA HIS A 135 -0.49 -8.18 12.20
C HIS A 135 -1.15 -8.76 13.46
N PRO A 136 -0.70 -9.93 13.94
CA PRO A 136 -1.27 -10.50 15.15
C PRO A 136 -1.08 -9.47 16.27
N ARG A 137 -2.19 -9.07 16.89
CA ARG A 137 -2.14 -8.34 18.15
C ARG A 137 -1.52 -9.31 19.15
N GLY A 138 -0.28 -9.03 19.57
CA GLY A 138 0.40 -9.76 20.63
C GLY A 138 -0.39 -9.75 21.93
#